data_AF-A0AAU2U8E4-F1
#
_entry.id   AF-A0AAU2U8E4-F1
#
_cell.length_a   1.000
_cell.length_b   1.000
_cell.length_c   1.000
_cell.angle_alpha   90.00
_cell.angle_beta   90.00
_cell.angle_gamma   90.00
#
_symmetry.space_group_name_H-M   'P 1'
#
loop_
_entity.id
_entity.type
_entity.pdbx_description
1 polymer ?
#
loop_
_entity_poly.entity_id
_entity_poly.type
_entity_poly.pdbx_seq_one_letter_code
_entity_poly.pdbx_strand_id
1 'polypeptide(L)'
;MPIMNQQVAEHAFLQPLYADDYFPDHVLDKGTAILLRLCERIEAEQPADLQALYVLTEAATEQFNLLEAEFEAAGSEIETVAREEIAEDFWFVASAYGFSNADAEELIAARDW
;
A
#
# COMPACT_ATOMS: atom_id res chain seq x y z
N MET A 1 -2.07 -7.08 15.08
CA MET A 1 -1.00 -7.64 15.93
C MET A 1 0.24 -6.79 15.69
N PRO A 2 1.19 -6.65 16.62
CA PRO A 2 2.42 -5.92 16.27
C PRO A 2 3.10 -6.64 15.09
N ILE A 3 3.43 -5.88 14.04
CA ILE A 3 4.18 -6.38 12.88
C ILE A 3 5.53 -6.90 13.36
N MET A 4 5.87 -8.13 12.98
CA MET A 4 7.09 -8.80 13.41
C MET A 4 8.26 -8.60 12.44
N ASN A 5 7.98 -8.32 11.17
CA ASN A 5 9.00 -8.04 10.17
C ASN A 5 9.71 -6.71 10.48
N GLN A 6 11.01 -6.77 10.80
CA GLN A 6 11.80 -5.59 11.15
C GLN A 6 11.92 -4.58 10.01
N GLN A 7 11.99 -5.05 8.75
CA GLN A 7 12.08 -4.14 7.60
C GLN A 7 10.82 -3.29 7.50
N VAL A 8 9.65 -3.91 7.67
CA VAL A 8 8.36 -3.21 7.66
C VAL A 8 8.22 -2.29 8.88
N ALA A 9 8.65 -2.75 10.06
CA ALA A 9 8.55 -1.95 11.29
C ALA A 9 9.40 -0.66 11.26
N GLU A 10 10.45 -0.62 10.43
CA GLU A 10 11.35 0.53 10.26
C GLU A 10 11.02 1.35 9.00
N HIS A 11 10.09 0.89 8.15
CA HIS A 11 9.75 1.56 6.89
C HIS A 11 8.72 2.66 7.09
N ALA A 12 8.97 3.82 6.49
CA ALA A 12 8.06 4.96 6.50
C ALA A 12 7.23 4.97 5.21
N PHE A 13 6.05 4.35 5.27
CA PHE A 13 5.10 4.31 4.15
C PHE A 13 4.64 5.70 3.71
N LEU A 14 4.50 5.89 2.40
CA LEU A 14 4.01 7.10 1.75
C LEU A 14 4.81 8.37 2.11
N GLN A 15 6.06 8.23 2.59
CA GLN A 15 6.85 9.33 3.13
C GLN A 15 6.97 10.54 2.18
N PRO A 16 7.18 10.35 0.86
CA PRO A 16 7.25 11.48 -0.06
C PRO A 16 5.94 12.26 -0.16
N LEU A 17 4.79 11.60 -0.01
CA LEU A 17 3.48 12.26 -0.05
C LEU A 17 3.23 13.11 1.20
N TYR A 18 3.66 12.66 2.39
CA TYR A 18 3.58 13.47 3.61
C TYR A 18 4.48 14.73 3.57
N ALA A 19 5.45 14.79 2.66
CA ALA A 19 6.30 15.96 2.50
C ALA A 19 5.70 17.03 1.56
N ASP A 20 4.57 16.74 0.93
CA ASP A 20 3.88 17.62 0.00
C ASP A 20 2.49 18.00 0.53
N ASP A 21 2.30 19.29 0.81
CA ASP A 21 1.05 19.86 1.34
C ASP A 21 -0.17 19.64 0.41
N TYR A 22 0.04 19.19 -0.84
CA TYR A 22 -1.03 18.76 -1.73
C TYR A 22 -1.75 17.51 -1.22
N PHE A 23 -1.07 16.61 -0.50
CA PHE A 23 -1.67 15.39 0.02
C PHE A 23 -2.12 15.57 1.47
N PRO A 24 -3.41 15.40 1.78
CA PRO A 24 -3.92 15.55 3.12
C PRO A 24 -3.45 14.43 4.06
N ASP A 25 -2.68 14.77 5.11
CA ASP A 25 -2.19 13.84 6.14
C ASP A 25 -3.26 12.87 6.65
N HIS A 26 -4.47 13.35 6.91
CA HIS A 26 -5.55 12.52 7.46
C HIS A 26 -6.07 11.42 6.50
N VAL A 27 -5.85 11.59 5.18
CA VAL A 27 -6.16 10.55 4.18
C VAL A 27 -4.93 9.66 3.98
N LEU A 28 -3.72 10.23 3.99
CA LEU A 28 -2.48 9.46 3.98
C LEU A 28 -2.39 8.51 5.17
N ASP A 29 -2.83 8.92 6.37
CA ASP A 29 -2.91 8.09 7.57
C ASP A 29 -3.72 6.80 7.31
N LYS A 30 -4.79 6.92 6.50
CA LYS A 30 -5.63 5.77 6.12
C LYS A 30 -4.90 4.88 5.10
N GLY A 31 -4.19 5.47 4.15
CA GLY A 31 -3.32 4.75 3.21
C GLY A 31 -2.25 3.93 3.94
N THR A 32 -1.53 4.57 4.87
CA THR A 32 -0.57 3.90 5.75
C THR A 32 -1.23 2.78 6.56
N ALA A 33 -2.42 3.00 7.11
CA ALA A 33 -3.15 1.96 7.84
C ALA A 33 -3.56 0.76 6.96
N ILE A 34 -3.87 0.98 5.67
CA ILE A 34 -4.13 -0.10 4.70
C ILE A 34 -2.86 -0.93 4.49
N LEU A 35 -1.72 -0.29 4.25
CA LEU A 35 -0.42 -0.95 4.03
C LEU A 35 0.03 -1.75 5.26
N LEU A 36 -0.12 -1.18 6.45
CA LEU A 36 0.18 -1.88 7.70
C LEU A 36 -0.74 -3.10 7.90
N ARG A 37 -2.04 -2.97 7.60
CA ARG A 37 -2.98 -4.10 7.68
C ARG A 37 -2.66 -5.19 6.65
N LEU A 38 -2.21 -4.81 5.45
CA LEU A 38 -1.73 -5.76 4.46
C LEU A 38 -0.54 -6.58 5.03
N CYS A 39 0.43 -5.91 5.66
CA CYS A 39 1.55 -6.56 6.33
C CYS A 39 1.09 -7.53 7.44
N GLU A 40 0.18 -7.08 8.31
CA GLU A 40 -0.41 -7.94 9.36
C GLU A 40 -1.09 -9.19 8.77
N ARG A 41 -1.81 -9.04 7.65
CA ARG A 41 -2.45 -10.16 6.96
C ARG A 41 -1.44 -11.12 6.35
N ILE A 42 -0.40 -10.62 5.70
CA ILE A 42 0.66 -11.47 5.14
C ILE A 42 1.34 -12.29 6.25
N GLU A 43 1.62 -11.68 7.41
CA GLU A 43 2.22 -12.40 8.56
C GLU A 43 1.27 -13.45 9.16
N ALA A 44 -0.01 -13.14 9.24
CA ALA A 44 -1.02 -14.05 9.80
C ALA A 44 -1.39 -15.20 8.85
N GLU A 45 -1.54 -14.91 7.55
CA GLU A 45 -2.01 -15.84 6.54
C GLU A 45 -0.86 -16.63 5.88
N GLN A 46 0.37 -16.10 5.90
CA GLN A 46 1.59 -16.71 5.34
C GLN A 46 1.36 -17.25 3.91
N PRO A 47 1.11 -16.37 2.92
CA PRO A 47 0.84 -16.78 1.54
C PRO A 47 1.97 -17.67 1.01
N ALA A 48 1.61 -18.78 0.36
CA ALA A 48 2.58 -19.77 -0.11
C ALA A 48 3.21 -19.42 -1.48
N ASP A 49 2.56 -18.55 -2.24
CA ASP A 49 2.95 -18.16 -3.60
C ASP A 49 2.43 -16.76 -3.97
N LEU A 50 2.79 -16.30 -5.17
CA LEU A 50 2.38 -15.00 -5.69
C LEU A 50 0.87 -14.88 -5.89
N GLN A 51 0.17 -15.95 -6.27
CA GLN A 51 -1.29 -15.87 -6.43
C GLN A 51 -1.98 -15.61 -5.10
N ALA A 52 -1.55 -16.29 -4.04
CA ALA A 52 -2.04 -16.05 -2.69
C ALA A 52 -1.70 -14.63 -2.21
N LEU A 53 -0.51 -14.11 -2.53
CA LEU A 53 -0.15 -12.72 -2.24
C LEU A 53 -1.06 -11.73 -2.98
N TYR A 54 -1.31 -11.94 -4.27
CA TYR A 54 -2.10 -11.02 -5.09
C TYR A 54 -3.56 -10.90 -4.63
N VAL A 55 -4.15 -11.95 -4.07
CA VAL A 55 -5.47 -11.85 -3.43
C VAL A 55 -5.46 -10.90 -2.21
N LEU A 56 -4.35 -10.84 -1.47
CA LEU A 56 -4.20 -9.91 -0.35
C LEU A 56 -4.00 -8.48 -0.83
N THR A 57 -3.19 -8.29 -1.87
CA THR A 57 -2.88 -6.96 -2.42
C THR A 57 -4.03 -6.38 -3.22
N GLU A 58 -4.84 -7.20 -3.88
CA GLU A 58 -6.11 -6.81 -4.51
C GLU A 58 -7.03 -6.14 -3.49
N ALA A 59 -7.29 -6.79 -2.35
CA ALA A 59 -8.14 -6.22 -1.30
C ALA A 59 -7.56 -4.95 -0.65
N ALA A 60 -6.23 -4.78 -0.65
CA ALA A 60 -5.59 -3.54 -0.19
C ALA A 60 -5.75 -2.43 -1.24
N THR A 61 -5.57 -2.75 -2.52
CA THR A 61 -5.72 -1.82 -3.66
C THR A 61 -7.15 -1.31 -3.76
N GLU A 62 -8.15 -2.18 -3.61
CA GLU A 62 -9.56 -1.78 -3.57
C GLU A 62 -9.85 -0.77 -2.43
N GLN A 63 -9.19 -0.92 -1.28
CA GLN A 63 -9.32 0.06 -0.20
C GLN A 63 -8.67 1.40 -0.55
N PHE A 64 -7.57 1.41 -1.31
CA PHE A 64 -7.01 2.65 -1.86
C PHE A 64 -7.94 3.32 -2.87
N ASN A 65 -8.65 2.57 -3.72
CA ASN A 65 -9.65 3.15 -4.64
C ASN A 65 -10.75 3.91 -3.88
N LEU A 66 -11.11 3.45 -2.67
CA LEU A 66 -12.08 4.16 -1.83
C LEU A 66 -11.54 5.48 -1.25
N LEU A 67 -10.22 5.62 -1.13
CA LEU A 67 -9.59 6.85 -0.65
C LEU A 67 -9.61 7.96 -1.70
N GLU A 68 -9.77 7.65 -2.99
CA GLU A 68 -9.82 8.66 -4.07
C GLU A 68 -10.88 9.73 -3.78
N ALA A 69 -12.09 9.31 -3.42
CA ALA A 69 -13.18 10.23 -3.08
C ALA A 69 -12.87 11.10 -1.85
N GLU A 70 -12.03 10.62 -0.93
CA GLU A 70 -11.59 11.39 0.23
C GLU A 70 -10.49 12.40 -0.12
N PHE A 71 -9.55 12.02 -0.99
CA PHE A 71 -8.58 12.94 -1.59
C PHE A 71 -9.30 14.05 -2.34
N GLU A 72 -10.24 13.72 -3.23
CA GLU A 72 -11.04 14.68 -4.00
C GLU A 72 -11.80 15.65 -3.07
N ALA A 73 -12.44 15.13 -2.02
CA ALA A 73 -13.16 15.96 -1.05
C ALA A 73 -12.25 16.93 -0.28
N ALA A 74 -10.96 16.62 -0.17
CA ALA A 74 -9.93 17.45 0.42
C ALA A 74 -9.21 18.35 -0.60
N GLY A 75 -9.58 18.32 -1.89
CA GLY A 75 -8.94 19.11 -2.94
C GLY A 75 -7.62 18.52 -3.46
N SER A 76 -7.43 17.21 -3.27
CA SER A 76 -6.29 16.40 -3.70
C SER A 76 -6.78 15.27 -4.61
N GLU A 77 -5.89 14.42 -5.11
CA GLU A 77 -6.22 13.25 -5.95
C GLU A 77 -5.08 12.21 -5.86
N ILE A 78 -5.33 10.94 -6.19
CA ILE A 78 -4.25 9.95 -6.37
C ILE A 78 -3.62 10.17 -7.76
N GLU A 79 -2.86 11.26 -7.89
CA GLU A 79 -2.13 11.60 -9.11
C GLU A 79 -0.83 10.79 -9.26
N THR A 80 -0.14 10.96 -10.39
CA THR A 80 1.08 10.22 -10.78
C THR A 80 2.09 9.97 -9.65
N VAL A 81 2.46 10.98 -8.84
CA VAL A 81 3.39 10.78 -7.72
C VAL A 81 2.76 9.87 -6.67
N ALA A 82 1.51 10.11 -6.25
CA ALA A 82 0.82 9.22 -5.32
C ALA A 82 0.72 7.77 -5.86
N ARG A 83 0.45 7.61 -7.16
CA ARG A 83 0.38 6.31 -7.84
C ARG A 83 1.70 5.55 -7.78
N GLU A 84 2.80 6.24 -8.08
CA GLU A 84 4.15 5.68 -8.05
C GLU A 84 4.54 5.29 -6.62
N GLU A 85 4.33 6.17 -5.65
CA GLU A 85 4.65 5.92 -4.24
C GLU A 85 3.84 4.74 -3.65
N ILE A 86 2.53 4.65 -3.97
CA ILE A 86 1.71 3.51 -3.57
C ILE A 86 2.24 2.22 -4.21
N ALA A 87 2.56 2.23 -5.52
CA ALA A 87 3.10 1.06 -6.20
C ALA A 87 4.45 0.60 -5.60
N GLU A 88 5.33 1.54 -5.30
CA GLU A 88 6.63 1.28 -4.66
C GLU A 88 6.47 0.68 -3.27
N ASP A 89 5.53 1.18 -2.46
CA ASP A 89 5.24 0.63 -1.14
C ASP A 89 4.67 -0.79 -1.20
N PHE A 90 3.80 -1.09 -2.17
CA PHE A 90 3.33 -2.47 -2.41
C PHE A 90 4.48 -3.40 -2.80
N TRP A 91 5.38 -2.94 -3.68
CA TRP A 91 6.55 -3.70 -4.08
C TRP A 91 7.53 -3.92 -2.93
N PHE A 92 7.73 -2.91 -2.08
CA PHE A 92 8.51 -3.03 -0.85
C PHE A 92 7.92 -4.09 0.07
N VAL A 93 6.61 -4.06 0.34
CA VAL A 93 5.93 -5.04 1.19
C VAL A 93 6.12 -6.46 0.63
N ALA A 94 5.85 -6.67 -0.66
CA ALA A 94 6.04 -7.97 -1.30
C ALA A 94 7.49 -8.48 -1.13
N SER A 95 8.47 -7.60 -1.40
CA SER A 95 9.88 -7.93 -1.27
C SER A 95 10.30 -8.25 0.17
N ALA A 96 9.80 -7.48 1.15
CA ALA A 96 10.08 -7.68 2.57
C ALA A 96 9.57 -9.03 3.10
N TYR A 97 8.51 -9.56 2.49
CA TYR A 97 7.95 -10.88 2.81
C TYR A 97 8.44 -12.01 1.87
N GLY A 98 9.50 -11.77 1.09
CA GLY A 98 10.19 -12.79 0.31
C GLY A 98 9.69 -12.97 -1.13
N PHE A 99 8.80 -12.10 -1.62
CA PHE A 99 8.28 -12.10 -2.98
C PHE A 99 8.97 -11.06 -3.86
N SER A 100 10.30 -11.05 -3.88
CA SER A 100 11.10 -10.06 -4.62
C SER A 100 10.95 -10.13 -6.14
N ASN A 101 10.28 -11.16 -6.66
CA ASN A 101 9.98 -11.36 -8.08
C ASN A 101 8.50 -11.07 -8.42
N ALA A 102 7.72 -10.52 -7.48
CA ALA A 102 6.37 -10.06 -7.74
C ALA A 102 6.39 -8.97 -8.81
N ASP A 103 5.40 -8.99 -9.69
CA ASP A 103 5.19 -7.93 -10.68
C ASP A 103 4.49 -6.75 -9.99
N ALA A 104 5.11 -5.58 -10.02
CA ALA A 104 4.56 -4.37 -9.41
C ALA A 104 3.18 -4.03 -9.98
N GLU A 105 2.96 -4.26 -11.28
CA GLU A 105 1.66 -4.01 -11.91
C GLU A 105 0.58 -4.99 -11.42
N GLU A 106 0.95 -6.24 -11.12
CA GLU A 106 -0.02 -7.21 -10.59
C GLU A 106 -0.33 -6.98 -9.11
N LEU A 107 0.62 -6.47 -8.32
CA LEU A 107 0.37 -6.13 -6.90
C LEU A 107 -0.76 -5.10 -6.75
N ILE A 108 -0.88 -4.17 -7.69
CA ILE A 108 -1.91 -3.12 -7.73
C ILE A 108 -2.85 -3.25 -8.94
N ALA A 109 -3.09 -4.48 -9.40
CA ALA A 109 -3.90 -4.73 -10.61
C ALA A 109 -5.34 -4.21 -10.51
N ALA A 110 -5.89 -4.14 -9.29
CA ALA A 110 -7.26 -3.73 -9.04
C ALA A 110 -7.43 -2.20 -8.87
N ARG A 111 -6.41 -1.40 -9.20
CA ARG A 111 -6.48 0.06 -9.07
C ARG A 111 -7.46 0.69 -10.06
N ASP A 112 -8.21 1.67 -9.59
CA ASP A 112 -9.13 2.48 -10.42
C ASP A 112 -8.60 3.91 -10.68
N TRP A 113 -7.50 4.28 -10.02
CA TRP A 113 -6.79 5.55 -10.15
C TRP A 113 -5.71 5.52 -11.25
#